data_AF-A0A5P2D9N7-F1
#
_entry.id   AF-A0A5P2D9N7-F1
#
_cell.length_a   1.000
_cell.length_b   1.000
_cell.length_c   1.000
_cell.angle_alpha   90.00
_cell.angle_beta   90.00
_cell.angle_gamma   90.00
#
_symmetry.space_group_name_H-M   'P 1'
#
loop_
_entity.id
_entity.type
_entity.pdbx_description
1 polymer ?
#
loop_
_entity_poly.entity_id
_entity_poly.type
_entity_poly.pdbx_seq_one_letter_code
_entity_poly.pdbx_strand_id
1 'polypeptide(L)'
;MNGQPQPGPEIYGTAGDDDIRCDRLVYGDVIFGHHGNDTIRVTFNHAGVINGGNGQDTIRLEEENTGLIQAGDGSDDIIASYNGSLGRVHGNTGDDEIQVLLNDGEVDGGADNDVCRVNEGIVLNCNP
;
A
#
# COMPACT_ATOMS: atom_id res chain seq x y z
N MET A 1 -9.73 -6.59 -10.79
CA MET A 1 -9.45 -5.31 -11.44
C MET A 1 -10.68 -4.87 -12.22
N ASN A 2 -11.26 -3.72 -11.88
CA ASN A 2 -12.48 -3.16 -12.49
C ASN A 2 -13.66 -4.15 -12.58
N GLY A 3 -13.89 -4.86 -11.46
CA GLY A 3 -14.94 -5.87 -11.37
C GLY A 3 -14.66 -7.18 -12.12
N GLN A 4 -13.51 -7.32 -12.79
CA GLN A 4 -13.08 -8.55 -13.45
C GLN A 4 -12.06 -9.31 -12.58
N PRO A 5 -12.30 -10.59 -12.28
CA PRO A 5 -11.31 -11.45 -11.62
C PRO A 5 -10.07 -11.64 -12.52
N GLN A 6 -8.88 -11.45 -11.95
CA GLN A 6 -7.61 -11.77 -12.61
C GLN A 6 -7.00 -12.99 -11.91
N PRO A 7 -6.71 -14.09 -12.64
CA PRO A 7 -6.08 -15.26 -12.05
C PRO A 7 -4.56 -15.13 -12.06
N GLY A 8 -3.91 -15.64 -11.02
CA GLY A 8 -2.46 -15.75 -10.95
C GLY A 8 -1.86 -14.96 -9.77
N PRO A 9 -0.54 -15.10 -9.56
CA PRO A 9 0.16 -14.39 -8.50
C PRO A 9 0.29 -12.89 -8.80
N GLU A 10 0.20 -12.50 -10.07
CA GLU A 10 0.38 -11.12 -10.50
C GLU A 10 -0.97 -10.51 -10.93
N ILE A 11 -1.31 -9.38 -10.34
CA ILE A 11 -2.47 -8.56 -10.72
C ILE A 11 -1.95 -7.24 -11.28
N TYR A 12 -2.24 -6.99 -12.55
CA TYR A 12 -1.88 -5.76 -13.24
C TYR A 12 -3.11 -4.90 -13.48
N GLY A 13 -3.02 -3.63 -13.09
CA GLY A 13 -3.90 -2.56 -13.52
C GLY A 13 -3.73 -2.21 -15.00
N THR A 14 -4.42 -1.18 -15.44
CA THR A 14 -4.29 -0.55 -16.75
C THR A 14 -3.59 0.79 -16.59
N ALA A 15 -3.69 1.66 -17.60
CA ALA A 15 -3.10 3.00 -17.55
C ALA A 15 -4.05 4.06 -17.00
N GLY A 16 -5.21 3.66 -16.47
CA GLY A 16 -6.17 4.57 -15.86
C GLY A 16 -6.78 3.93 -14.62
N ASP A 17 -7.55 4.74 -13.88
CA ASP A 17 -8.07 4.42 -12.56
C ASP A 17 -8.70 3.03 -12.44
N ASP A 18 -8.14 2.21 -11.55
CA ASP A 18 -8.54 0.83 -11.33
C ASP A 18 -9.08 0.57 -9.93
N ASP A 19 -10.09 -0.29 -9.83
CA ASP A 19 -10.53 -0.88 -8.56
C ASP A 19 -10.03 -2.33 -8.46
N ILE A 20 -9.04 -2.56 -7.59
CA ILE A 20 -8.39 -3.84 -7.36
C ILE A 20 -8.74 -4.35 -5.97
N ARG A 21 -9.27 -5.59 -5.90
CA ARG A 21 -9.56 -6.28 -4.65
C ARG A 21 -8.87 -7.63 -4.63
N CYS A 22 -8.19 -7.95 -3.53
CA CYS A 22 -7.55 -9.24 -3.32
C CYS A 22 -7.70 -9.68 -1.85
N ASP A 23 -8.12 -10.92 -1.62
CA ASP A 23 -8.31 -11.40 -0.25
C ASP A 23 -6.97 -11.66 0.45
N ARG A 24 -5.99 -12.23 -0.27
CA ARG A 24 -4.72 -12.63 0.33
C ARG A 24 -3.60 -12.61 -0.71
N LEU A 25 -2.50 -11.95 -0.34
CA LEU A 25 -1.21 -12.03 -1.02
C LEU A 25 -0.24 -12.86 -0.19
N VAL A 26 0.51 -13.74 -0.85
CA VAL A 26 1.62 -14.51 -0.26
C VAL A 26 2.93 -14.25 -1.00
N TYR A 27 4.01 -14.91 -0.56
CA TYR A 27 5.31 -14.79 -1.22
C TYR A 27 5.22 -15.06 -2.74
N GLY A 28 5.66 -14.07 -3.53
CA GLY A 28 5.64 -14.11 -4.99
C GLY A 28 4.39 -13.46 -5.60
N ASP A 29 3.37 -13.16 -4.81
CA ASP A 29 2.20 -12.42 -5.28
C ASP A 29 2.51 -10.92 -5.34
N VAL A 30 2.04 -10.28 -6.42
CA VAL A 30 2.25 -8.85 -6.66
C VAL A 30 1.00 -8.20 -7.24
N ILE A 31 0.66 -7.02 -6.71
CA ILE A 31 -0.29 -6.09 -7.33
C ILE A 31 0.49 -4.89 -7.87
N PHE A 32 0.22 -4.51 -9.12
CA PHE A 32 0.67 -3.26 -9.74
C PHE A 32 -0.56 -2.47 -10.20
N GLY A 33 -0.81 -1.27 -9.67
CA GLY A 33 -1.85 -0.36 -10.18
C GLY A 33 -1.47 0.29 -11.50
N HIS A 34 -0.17 0.61 -11.67
CA HIS A 34 0.44 1.23 -12.85
C HIS A 34 0.22 2.73 -12.97
N HIS A 35 -0.71 3.20 -13.79
CA HIS A 35 -0.97 4.63 -13.95
C HIS A 35 -2.45 4.87 -13.68
N GLY A 36 -2.76 6.04 -13.12
CA GLY A 36 -4.13 6.40 -12.77
C GLY A 36 -4.27 6.53 -11.27
N ASN A 37 -5.44 6.96 -10.81
CA ASN A 37 -5.73 7.05 -9.39
C ASN A 37 -6.42 5.76 -8.96
N ASP A 38 -5.64 4.77 -8.53
CA ASP A 38 -6.11 3.43 -8.26
C ASP A 38 -6.67 3.29 -6.85
N THR A 39 -7.61 2.37 -6.67
CA THR A 39 -8.08 1.92 -5.37
C THR A 39 -7.74 0.44 -5.20
N ILE A 40 -6.79 0.15 -4.31
CA ILE A 40 -6.33 -1.20 -4.02
C ILE A 40 -6.79 -1.61 -2.62
N ARG A 41 -7.56 -2.70 -2.53
CA ARG A 41 -8.06 -3.25 -1.26
C ARG A 41 -7.57 -4.67 -1.09
N VAL A 42 -6.79 -4.89 -0.03
CA VAL A 42 -6.26 -6.20 0.31
C VAL A 42 -6.66 -6.58 1.73
N THR A 43 -7.17 -7.78 1.95
CA THR A 43 -7.51 -8.21 3.32
C THR A 43 -6.24 -8.64 4.07
N PHE A 44 -5.42 -9.52 3.49
CA PHE A 44 -4.16 -10.00 4.09
C PHE A 44 -2.96 -9.85 3.12
N ASN A 45 -1.88 -9.20 3.55
CA ASN A 45 -0.60 -9.19 2.81
C ASN A 45 0.46 -10.01 3.57
N HIS A 46 0.46 -11.32 3.38
CA HIS A 46 1.37 -12.26 4.04
C HIS A 46 2.63 -12.50 3.20
N ALA A 47 3.46 -11.46 3.05
CA ALA A 47 4.71 -11.44 2.27
C ALA A 47 4.59 -11.23 0.76
N GLY A 48 3.45 -10.71 0.27
CA GLY A 48 3.32 -10.20 -1.09
C GLY A 48 3.80 -8.75 -1.23
N VAL A 49 3.64 -8.21 -2.44
CA VAL A 49 3.96 -6.81 -2.77
C VAL A 49 2.72 -6.11 -3.32
N ILE A 50 2.42 -4.93 -2.80
CA ILE A 50 1.43 -4.00 -3.36
C ILE A 50 2.19 -2.77 -3.85
N ASN A 51 2.00 -2.41 -5.11
CA ASN A 51 2.55 -1.20 -5.73
C ASN A 51 1.39 -0.41 -6.37
N GLY A 52 1.12 0.80 -5.89
CA GLY A 52 0.10 1.69 -6.47
C GLY A 52 0.53 2.12 -7.87
N GLY A 53 1.71 2.73 -7.98
CA GLY A 53 2.30 3.12 -9.24
C GLY A 53 2.34 4.62 -9.34
N ASN A 54 1.87 5.19 -10.45
CA ASN A 54 1.82 6.63 -10.64
C ASN A 54 0.37 7.12 -10.57
N GLY A 55 0.13 8.15 -9.76
CA GLY A 55 -1.18 8.75 -9.59
C GLY A 55 -1.44 9.03 -8.14
N GLN A 56 -2.65 9.46 -7.80
CA GLN A 56 -3.07 9.57 -6.40
C GLN A 56 -3.84 8.31 -6.06
N ASP A 57 -3.13 7.35 -5.47
CA ASP A 57 -3.63 6.02 -5.17
C ASP A 57 -4.22 5.94 -3.76
N THR A 58 -5.17 5.04 -3.58
CA THR A 58 -5.71 4.66 -2.26
C THR A 58 -5.46 3.19 -2.01
N ILE A 59 -4.62 2.89 -1.03
CA ILE A 59 -4.30 1.53 -0.62
C ILE A 59 -4.91 1.26 0.76
N ARG A 60 -5.80 0.26 0.82
CA ARG A 60 -6.42 -0.20 2.06
C ARG A 60 -6.07 -1.64 2.37
N LEU A 61 -5.42 -1.84 3.51
CA LEU A 61 -5.18 -3.16 4.09
C LEU A 61 -6.08 -3.38 5.32
N GLU A 62 -6.94 -4.39 5.25
CA GLU A 62 -8.00 -4.56 6.25
C GLU A 62 -7.52 -5.28 7.52
N GLU A 63 -6.58 -6.21 7.41
CA GLU A 63 -6.07 -7.00 8.54
C GLU A 63 -4.56 -6.81 8.70
N GLU A 64 -3.74 -7.77 8.26
CA GLU A 64 -2.30 -7.83 8.56
C GLU A 64 -1.41 -7.63 7.35
N ASN A 65 -0.37 -6.80 7.52
CA ASN A 65 0.79 -6.69 6.63
C ASN A 65 2.01 -7.37 7.26
N THR A 66 2.59 -8.33 6.56
CA THR A 66 3.97 -8.78 6.77
C THR A 66 4.78 -8.75 5.47
N GLY A 67 4.21 -8.17 4.42
CA GLY A 67 4.83 -7.94 3.13
C GLY A 67 5.25 -6.48 2.94
N LEU A 68 5.21 -6.04 1.67
CA LEU A 68 5.58 -4.69 1.28
C LEU A 68 4.38 -3.98 0.65
N ILE A 69 4.12 -2.76 1.11
CA ILE A 69 3.23 -1.79 0.48
C ILE A 69 4.10 -0.64 0.00
N GLN A 70 3.98 -0.29 -1.29
CA GLN A 70 4.58 0.89 -1.92
C GLN A 70 3.46 1.66 -2.60
N ALA A 71 3.24 2.91 -2.19
CA ALA A 71 2.20 3.74 -2.80
C ALA A 71 2.65 4.18 -4.20
N GLY A 72 3.77 4.90 -4.28
CA GLY A 72 4.48 5.12 -5.54
C GLY A 72 4.73 6.60 -5.79
N ASP A 73 4.47 7.05 -7.02
CA ASP A 73 4.59 8.44 -7.41
C ASP A 73 3.22 9.12 -7.30
N GLY A 74 3.09 10.10 -6.40
CA GLY A 74 1.90 10.94 -6.26
C GLY A 74 1.52 11.15 -4.81
N SER A 75 0.40 11.83 -4.56
CA SER A 75 -0.09 12.03 -3.19
C SER A 75 -1.05 10.90 -2.85
N ASP A 76 -0.57 9.93 -2.10
CA ASP A 76 -1.26 8.68 -1.86
C ASP A 76 -1.87 8.57 -0.47
N ASP A 77 -2.97 7.83 -0.38
CA ASP A 77 -3.66 7.51 0.87
C ASP A 77 -3.45 6.04 1.24
N ILE A 78 -2.76 5.75 2.35
CA ILE A 78 -2.56 4.39 2.85
C ILE A 78 -3.26 4.20 4.19
N ILE A 79 -4.14 3.20 4.28
CA ILE A 79 -4.79 2.81 5.55
C ILE A 79 -4.55 1.33 5.82
N ALA A 80 -3.84 1.01 6.90
CA ALA A 80 -3.59 -0.36 7.35
C ALA A 80 -4.01 -0.58 8.80
N SER A 81 -4.70 -1.70 9.08
CA SER A 81 -5.09 -2.08 10.44
C SER A 81 -3.89 -2.54 11.27
N TYR A 82 -3.05 -3.43 10.74
CA TYR A 82 -1.86 -3.91 11.41
C TYR A 82 -0.68 -4.06 10.45
N ASN A 83 0.44 -3.42 10.78
CA ASN A 83 1.74 -3.64 10.14
C ASN A 83 2.62 -4.46 11.06
N GLY A 84 2.72 -5.77 10.80
CA GLY A 84 3.50 -6.70 11.61
C GLY A 84 5.01 -6.47 11.50
N SER A 85 5.78 -7.17 12.33
CA SER A 85 7.24 -6.96 12.48
C SER A 85 8.11 -7.06 11.22
N LEU A 86 7.61 -7.71 10.16
CA LEU A 86 8.27 -7.79 8.84
C LEU A 86 7.65 -6.86 7.80
N GLY A 87 6.51 -6.26 8.14
CA GLY A 87 5.75 -5.39 7.28
C GLY A 87 6.46 -4.06 7.05
N ARG A 88 6.44 -3.62 5.80
CA ARG A 88 6.93 -2.32 5.36
C ARG A 88 5.83 -1.60 4.61
N VAL A 89 5.64 -0.32 4.97
CA VAL A 89 4.70 0.59 4.31
C VAL A 89 5.47 1.82 3.88
N HIS A 90 5.55 2.04 2.56
CA HIS A 90 6.33 3.13 1.95
C HIS A 90 5.41 4.00 1.09
N GLY A 91 5.35 5.30 1.37
CA GLY A 91 4.67 6.28 0.52
C GLY A 91 5.41 6.51 -0.79
N ASN A 92 6.72 6.76 -0.68
CA ASN A 92 7.69 7.02 -1.74
C ASN A 92 7.79 8.49 -2.14
N THR A 93 7.21 8.96 -3.24
CA THR A 93 7.37 10.38 -3.64
C THR A 93 6.02 11.04 -3.78
N GLY A 94 5.92 12.28 -3.32
CA GLY A 94 4.66 13.02 -3.23
C GLY A 94 4.25 13.21 -1.78
N ASP A 95 3.26 14.07 -1.55
CA ASP A 95 2.81 14.35 -0.18
C ASP A 95 1.79 13.28 0.24
N ASP A 96 2.20 12.27 1.03
CA ASP A 96 1.37 11.10 1.36
C ASP A 96 0.63 11.22 2.72
N GLU A 97 -0.55 10.60 2.84
CA GLU A 97 -1.24 10.37 4.12
C GLU A 97 -1.25 8.87 4.48
N ILE A 98 -0.50 8.51 5.54
CA ILE A 98 -0.33 7.13 5.97
C ILE A 98 -0.93 6.94 7.37
N GLN A 99 -1.96 6.11 7.48
CA GLN A 99 -2.55 5.70 8.75
C GLN A 99 -2.31 4.21 9.00
N VAL A 100 -1.58 3.90 10.07
CA VAL A 100 -1.36 2.52 10.53
C VAL A 100 -1.78 2.42 12.00
N LEU A 101 -2.84 1.65 12.27
CA LEU A 101 -3.43 1.59 13.61
C LEU A 101 -2.51 0.89 14.63
N LEU A 102 -1.94 -0.26 14.26
CA LEU A 102 -0.97 -1.00 15.05
C LEU A 102 0.28 -1.25 14.19
N ASN A 103 1.46 -0.85 14.68
CA ASN A 103 2.69 -0.92 13.88
C ASN A 103 3.84 -1.54 14.68
N ASP A 104 4.15 -2.80 14.38
CA ASP A 104 5.35 -3.50 14.84
C ASP A 104 6.49 -3.46 13.80
N GLY A 105 6.17 -3.03 12.57
CA GLY A 105 7.11 -2.96 11.45
C GLY A 105 7.66 -1.56 11.20
N GLU A 106 7.86 -1.27 9.92
CA GLU A 106 8.35 0.01 9.42
C GLU A 106 7.28 0.73 8.60
N VAL A 107 7.12 2.02 8.89
CA VAL A 107 6.40 3.00 8.07
C VAL A 107 7.39 4.07 7.65
N ASP A 108 7.45 4.35 6.36
CA ASP A 108 8.30 5.41 5.78
C ASP A 108 7.44 6.26 4.84
N GLY A 109 7.31 7.56 5.12
CA GLY A 109 6.62 8.49 4.22
C GLY A 109 7.34 8.57 2.87
N GLY A 110 8.66 8.74 2.90
CA GLY A 110 9.49 8.88 1.72
C GLY A 110 9.99 10.32 1.54
N ALA A 111 9.92 10.83 0.32
CA ALA A 111 10.30 12.19 -0.01
C ALA A 111 9.06 13.10 0.00
N ASP A 112 9.29 14.41 0.14
CA ASP A 112 8.25 15.44 0.22
C ASP A 112 7.53 15.49 1.58
N ASN A 113 6.27 15.94 1.65
CA ASN A 113 5.62 16.28 2.91
C ASN A 113 4.59 15.26 3.36
N ASP A 114 5.06 14.20 4.02
CA ASP A 114 4.19 13.11 4.44
C ASP A 114 3.56 13.32 5.81
N VAL A 115 2.34 12.83 6.00
CA VAL A 115 1.63 12.79 7.28
C VAL A 115 1.42 11.35 7.68
N CYS A 116 2.05 10.92 8.78
CA CYS A 116 1.92 9.55 9.28
C CYS A 116 1.22 9.52 10.64
N ARG A 117 0.04 8.90 10.71
CA ARG A 117 -0.73 8.67 11.93
C ARG A 117 -0.50 7.24 12.42
N VAL A 118 0.58 7.05 13.17
CA VAL A 118 1.05 5.74 13.61
C VAL A 118 1.33 5.77 15.11
N ASN A 119 0.82 4.76 15.85
CA ASN A 119 0.86 4.77 17.31
C ASN A 119 2.20 4.28 17.91
N GLU A 120 2.95 3.45 17.19
CA GLU A 120 4.18 2.81 17.67
C GLU A 120 5.07 2.32 16.50
N GLY A 121 6.17 1.64 16.81
CA GLY A 121 7.09 1.06 15.81
C GLY A 121 8.05 2.07 15.18
N ILE A 122 8.62 1.70 14.04
CA ILE A 122 9.55 2.54 13.29
C ILE A 122 8.74 3.41 12.33
N VAL A 123 8.90 4.73 12.44
CA VAL A 123 8.28 5.73 11.58
C VAL A 123 9.36 6.67 11.06
N LEU A 124 9.50 6.78 9.74
CA LEU A 124 10.54 7.52 9.06
C LEU A 124 9.95 8.54 8.09
N ASN A 125 10.67 9.63 7.88
CA ASN A 125 10.37 10.68 6.89
C ASN A 125 8.94 11.25 6.94
N CYS A 126 8.27 11.18 8.08
CA CYS A 126 6.96 11.77 8.28
C CYS A 126 7.08 13.11 8.98
N ASN A 127 6.32 14.09 8.53
CA ASN A 127 6.16 15.35 9.24
C ASN A 127 5.33 15.16 10.52
N PRO A 128 5.59 15.98 11.55
CA PRO A 128 4.87 15.96 12.82
C PRO A 128 3.40 16.39 12.71
#